data_AF-A0A948C8W4-F1
#
_entry.id   AF-A0A948C8W4-F1
#
_cell.length_a   1.000
_cell.length_b   1.000
_cell.length_c   1.000
_cell.angle_alpha   90.00
_cell.angle_beta   90.00
_cell.angle_gamma   90.00
#
_symmetry.space_group_name_H-M   'P 1'
#
loop_
_entity.id
_entity.type
_entity.pdbx_description
1 polymer ?
#
loop_
_entity_poly.entity_id
_entity_poly.type
_entity_poly.pdbx_seq_one_letter_code
_entity_poly.pdbx_strand_id
1 'polypeptide(L)'
;MLVIVLGLVLLSIFILKSTKEIPIVYARRGKVEESSSLPIPLNPVGMIPIIFAIAFVSFPYLMAKLVTQFQPGNLKLMAISNRVESNLNIYVQQP
;
A
#
# COMPACT_ATOMS: atom_id res chain seq x y z
N MET A 1 -15.26 10.70 -12.05
CA MET A 1 -14.40 9.57 -11.61
C MET A 1 -13.18 9.37 -12.50
N LEU A 2 -13.31 9.26 -13.83
CA LEU A 2 -12.20 8.90 -14.73
C LEU A 2 -11.00 9.86 -14.62
N VAL A 3 -11.22 11.18 -14.62
CA VAL A 3 -10.15 12.19 -14.47
C VAL A 3 -9.40 12.05 -13.13
N ILE A 4 -10.12 11.79 -12.05
CA ILE A 4 -9.55 11.61 -10.71
C ILE A 4 -8.68 10.34 -10.69
N VAL A 5 -9.17 9.24 -11.26
CA VAL A 5 -8.43 7.98 -11.35
C VAL A 5 -7.15 8.16 -12.16
N LEU A 6 -7.22 8.81 -13.33
CA LEU A 6 -6.04 9.12 -14.15
C LEU A 6 -5.02 9.97 -13.39
N GLY A 7 -5.48 11.01 -12.67
CA GLY A 7 -4.62 11.85 -11.84
C GLY A 7 -3.90 11.06 -10.76
N LEU A 8 -4.61 10.19 -10.05
CA LEU A 8 -4.03 9.34 -9.01
C LEU A 8 -3.03 8.32 -9.58
N VAL A 9 -3.32 7.75 -10.75
CA VAL A 9 -2.39 6.80 -11.42
C VAL A 9 -1.10 7.50 -11.82
N LEU A 10 -1.18 8.67 -12.48
CA LEU A 10 0.00 9.43 -12.87
C LEU A 10 0.83 9.86 -11.66
N LEU A 11 0.17 10.34 -10.60
CA LEU A 11 0.83 10.71 -9.35
C LEU A 11 1.53 9.52 -8.70
N SER A 12 0.88 8.37 -8.63
CA SER A 12 1.46 7.13 -8.10
C SER A 12 2.71 6.73 -8.88
N ILE A 13 2.64 6.72 -10.22
CA ILE A 13 3.79 6.40 -11.07
C ILE A 13 4.95 7.37 -10.83
N PHE A 14 4.66 8.67 -10.71
CA PHE A 14 5.68 9.69 -10.46
C PHE A 14 6.42 9.45 -9.14
N ILE A 15 5.68 9.16 -8.06
CA ILE A 15 6.26 8.88 -6.74
C ILE A 15 7.08 7.59 -6.76
N LEU A 16 6.57 6.54 -7.40
CA LEU A 16 7.23 5.22 -7.43
C LEU A 16 8.50 5.22 -8.30
N LYS A 17 8.52 5.96 -9.41
CA LYS A 17 9.67 6.02 -10.32
C LYS A 17 10.73 7.03 -9.90
N SER A 18 10.48 7.84 -8.87
CA SER A 18 11.40 8.88 -8.50
C SER A 18 12.68 8.30 -7.87
N THR A 19 13.81 8.53 -8.53
CA THR A 19 15.15 8.17 -8.06
C THR A 19 15.94 9.45 -7.83
N LYS A 20 16.75 9.46 -6.77
CA LYS A 20 17.69 10.52 -6.45
C LYS A 20 19.09 10.05 -6.77
N GLU A 21 19.75 10.81 -7.61
CA GLU A 21 21.16 10.63 -7.94
C GLU A 21 22.04 11.28 -6.88
N ILE A 22 22.90 10.47 -6.23
CA ILE A 22 23.85 10.94 -5.23
C ILE A 22 25.26 10.83 -5.83
N PRO A 23 25.98 11.95 -6.01
CA PRO A 23 27.33 11.92 -6.55
C PRO A 23 28.27 11.27 -5.53
N ILE A 24 29.08 10.33 -6.00
CA ILE A 24 30.12 9.65 -5.25
C ILE A 24 31.47 9.93 -5.92
N VAL A 25 32.46 10.27 -5.11
CA VAL A 25 33.83 10.52 -5.58
C VAL A 25 34.71 9.40 -5.04
N TYR A 26 35.39 8.69 -5.93
CA TYR A 26 36.26 7.59 -5.51
C TYR A 26 37.63 8.13 -5.07
N ALA A 27 38.06 7.75 -3.87
CA ALA A 27 39.41 8.04 -3.38
C ALA A 27 40.43 7.18 -4.15
N ARG A 28 40.93 7.68 -5.29
CA ARG A 28 42.00 7.03 -6.06
C ARG A 28 43.33 7.73 -5.79
N ARG A 29 44.39 6.94 -5.60
CA ARG A 29 45.77 7.45 -5.51
C ARG A 29 46.30 7.74 -6.93
N GLY A 30 45.95 8.91 -7.49
CA GLY A 30 46.35 9.37 -8.82
C GLY A 30 45.63 10.66 -9.25
N LYS A 31 46.14 11.35 -10.29
CA LYS A 31 45.72 12.72 -10.69
C LYS A 31 44.28 12.88 -11.22
N VAL A 32 43.51 11.80 -11.35
CA VAL A 32 42.15 11.86 -11.93
C VAL A 32 41.16 11.35 -10.89
N GLU A 33 40.42 12.28 -10.30
CA GLU A 33 39.25 12.03 -9.48
C GLU A 33 38.15 11.47 -10.40
N GLU A 34 37.71 10.23 -10.15
CA GLU A 34 36.60 9.62 -10.89
C GLU A 34 35.31 9.84 -10.09
N SER A 35 34.41 10.64 -10.64
CA SER A 35 33.08 10.88 -10.05
C SER A 35 32.04 10.00 -10.73
N SER A 36 31.23 9.29 -9.95
CA SER A 36 30.08 8.53 -10.43
C SER A 36 28.81 8.99 -9.73
N SER A 37 27.64 8.67 -10.29
CA SER A 37 26.34 8.96 -9.70
C SER A 37 25.69 7.64 -9.29
N LEU A 38 25.35 7.50 -8.00
CA LEU A 38 24.61 6.34 -7.51
C LEU A 38 23.11 6.69 -7.45
N PRO A 39 22.26 6.06 -8.29
CA PRO A 39 20.82 6.27 -8.21
C PRO A 39 20.23 5.50 -7.02
N ILE A 40 19.60 6.21 -6.09
CA ILE A 40 18.85 5.62 -4.98
C ILE A 40 17.35 5.93 -5.16
N PRO A 41 16.45 4.95 -5.10
CA PRO A 41 15.00 5.23 -5.14
C PRO A 41 14.59 6.12 -3.96
N LEU A 42 13.77 7.15 -4.22
CA LEU A 42 13.29 8.06 -3.18
C LEU A 42 12.35 7.37 -2.18
N ASN A 43 11.59 6.38 -2.66
CA ASN A 43 10.72 5.57 -1.83
C ASN A 43 11.21 4.11 -1.82
N PRO A 44 12.22 3.77 -1.00
CA PRO A 44 12.70 2.40 -0.88
C PRO A 44 11.73 1.50 -0.08
N VAL A 45 10.55 1.99 0.32
CA VAL A 45 9.56 1.18 1.04
C VAL A 45 9.08 0.08 0.11
N GLY A 46 9.43 -1.16 0.45
CA GLY A 46 8.93 -2.32 -0.29
C GLY A 46 7.41 -2.31 -0.37
N MET A 47 6.85 -2.82 -1.46
CA MET A 47 5.39 -2.99 -1.62
C MET A 47 4.77 -3.82 -0.48
N ILE A 48 5.56 -4.70 0.14
CA ILE A 48 5.10 -5.68 1.14
C ILE A 48 4.44 -5.00 2.36
N PRO A 49 5.08 -4.05 3.08
CA PRO A 49 4.44 -3.32 4.18
C PRO A 49 3.08 -2.70 3.85
N ILE A 50 2.96 -2.06 2.69
CA ILE A 50 1.73 -1.36 2.27
C ILE A 50 0.62 -2.38 2.01
N ILE A 51 0.93 -3.45 1.27
CA ILE A 51 -0.02 -4.53 0.98
C ILE A 51 -0.46 -5.21 2.28
N PHE A 52 0.47 -5.45 3.20
CA PHE A 52 0.16 -6.10 4.48
C PHE A 52 -0.78 -5.25 5.35
N ALA A 53 -0.60 -3.93 5.38
CA ALA A 53 -1.49 -3.02 6.11
C ALA A 53 -2.93 -3.08 5.55
N ILE A 54 -3.08 -3.06 4.23
CA ILE A 54 -4.40 -3.15 3.57
C ILE A 54 -5.02 -4.53 3.80
N ALA A 55 -4.24 -5.60 3.70
CA ALA A 55 -4.69 -6.96 3.96
C ALA A 55 -5.16 -7.13 5.42
N PHE A 56 -4.44 -6.55 6.38
CA PHE A 56 -4.80 -6.62 7.80
C PHE A 56 -6.17 -6.01 8.11
N VAL A 57 -6.53 -4.92 7.41
CA VAL A 57 -7.84 -4.27 7.57
C VAL A 57 -8.93 -5.00 6.77
N SER A 58 -8.65 -5.36 5.52
CA SER A 58 -9.63 -5.93 4.59
C SER A 58 -9.96 -7.41 4.84
N PHE A 59 -8.99 -8.18 5.34
CA PHE A 59 -9.15 -9.62 5.60
C PHE A 59 -10.25 -9.92 6.64
N PRO A 60 -10.22 -9.37 7.88
CA PRO A 60 -11.27 -9.65 8.86
C PRO A 60 -12.65 -9.18 8.39
N TYR A 61 -12.70 -8.09 7.62
CA TYR A 61 -13.94 -7.61 7.02
C TYR A 61 -14.52 -8.60 6.00
N LEU A 62 -13.69 -9.13 5.09
CA LEU A 62 -14.14 -10.12 4.11
C LEU A 62 -14.62 -11.41 4.80
N MET A 63 -13.92 -11.83 5.85
CA MET A 63 -14.34 -12.99 6.66
C MET A 63 -15.68 -12.75 7.35
N ALA A 64 -15.89 -11.57 7.92
CA ALA A 64 -17.17 -11.22 8.54
C ALA A 64 -18.32 -11.25 7.52
N LYS A 65 -18.10 -10.71 6.32
CA LYS A 65 -19.06 -10.78 5.20
C LYS A 65 -19.40 -12.20 4.76
N LEU A 66 -18.39 -13.06 4.71
CA LEU A 66 -18.61 -14.46 4.34
C LEU A 66 -19.50 -15.15 5.38
N VAL A 67 -19.25 -14.88 6.66
CA VAL A 67 -20.02 -15.43 7.78
C VAL A 67 -21.45 -14.90 7.79
N THR A 68 -21.68 -13.60 7.56
CA THR A 68 -23.05 -13.05 7.49
C THR A 68 -23.82 -13.61 6.30
N GLN A 69 -23.18 -13.85 5.16
CA GLN A 69 -23.79 -14.44 3.97
C GLN A 69 -24.22 -15.90 4.17
N PHE A 70 -23.47 -16.71 4.93
CA PHE A 70 -23.81 -18.11 5.18
C PHE A 70 -24.76 -18.34 6.36
N GLN A 71 -25.15 -17.29 7.09
CA GLN A 71 -26.11 -17.33 8.20
C GLN A 71 -25.89 -18.53 9.17
N PRO A 72 -24.71 -18.67 9.78
CA PRO A 72 -24.47 -19.78 10.71
C PRO A 72 -25.44 -19.66 11.88
N GLY A 73 -26.08 -20.78 12.27
CA GLY A 73 -27.02 -20.86 13.39
C GLY A 73 -26.43 -20.50 14.77
N ASN A 74 -25.18 -20.04 14.83
CA ASN A 74 -24.52 -19.59 16.04
C ASN A 74 -24.64 -18.06 16.19
N LEU A 75 -25.54 -17.64 17.08
CA LEU A 75 -25.85 -16.25 17.39
C LEU A 75 -24.62 -15.41 17.81
N LYS A 76 -23.64 -16.03 18.49
CA LYS A 76 -22.41 -15.33 18.91
C LYS A 76 -21.54 -14.98 17.72
N LEU A 77 -21.46 -15.87 16.73
CA LEU A 77 -20.65 -15.66 15.54
C LEU A 77 -21.27 -14.55 14.67
N MET A 78 -22.59 -14.53 14.56
CA MET A 78 -23.32 -13.46 13.87
C MET A 78 -23.12 -12.09 14.55
N ALA A 79 -23.16 -12.02 15.88
CA ALA A 79 -22.93 -10.78 16.62
C ALA A 79 -21.50 -10.24 16.44
N ILE A 80 -20.49 -11.12 16.41
CA ILE A 80 -19.09 -10.75 16.16
C ILE A 80 -18.94 -10.25 14.73
N SER A 81 -19.47 -10.97 13.74
CA SER A 81 -19.40 -10.55 12.34
C SER A 81 -20.05 -9.18 12.11
N ASN A 82 -21.23 -8.94 12.71
CA ASN A 82 -21.89 -7.64 12.60
C ASN A 82 -21.06 -6.50 13.22
N ARG A 83 -20.36 -6.75 14.33
CA ARG A 83 -19.44 -5.77 14.92
C ARG A 83 -18.24 -5.51 14.02
N VAL A 84 -17.65 -6.55 13.45
CA VAL A 84 -16.51 -6.42 12.53
C VAL A 84 -16.92 -5.66 11.27
N GLU A 85 -18.07 -5.98 10.69
CA GLU A 85 -18.63 -5.25 9.55
C GLU A 85 -18.89 -3.78 9.89
N SER A 86 -19.44 -3.45 11.06
CA SER A 86 -19.71 -2.06 11.43
C SER A 86 -18.45 -1.20 11.62
N ASN A 87 -17.35 -1.80 12.11
CA ASN A 87 -16.11 -1.07 12.40
C ASN A 87 -15.13 -1.05 11.23
N LEU A 88 -15.16 -2.07 10.36
CA LEU A 88 -14.20 -2.25 9.26
C LEU A 88 -14.85 -2.09 7.88
N ASN A 89 -15.96 -1.36 7.79
CA ASN A 89 -16.71 -1.18 6.55
C ASN A 89 -16.01 -0.25 5.54
N ILE A 90 -14.92 -0.73 4.93
CA ILE A 90 -14.12 0.05 3.98
C ILE A 90 -14.78 0.20 2.60
N TYR A 91 -15.96 -0.39 2.37
CA TYR A 91 -16.69 -0.33 1.10
C TYR A 91 -17.99 0.50 1.16
N VAL A 92 -18.26 1.21 2.27
CA VAL A 92 -19.40 2.12 2.34
C VAL A 92 -19.02 3.47 1.74
N GLN A 93 -19.25 3.56 0.44
CA GLN A 93 -19.85 4.76 -0.14
C GLN A 93 -21.32 4.41 -0.36
N GLN A 94 -22.17 4.81 0.59
CA GLN A 94 -23.55 5.16 0.23
C GLN A 94 -23.44 6.30 -0.81
N PRO A 95 -24.32 6.31 -1.82
CA PRO A 95 -24.15 7.10 -3.05
C PRO A 95 -23.82 8.58 -2.82
#